data_AF-A0A7X6V247-F1
#
_entry.id   AF-A0A7X6V247-F1
#
_cell.length_a   1.000
_cell.length_b   1.000
_cell.length_c   1.000
_cell.angle_alpha   90.00
_cell.angle_beta   90.00
_cell.angle_gamma   90.00
#
_symmetry.space_group_name_H-M   'P 1'
#
loop_
_entity.id
_entity.type
_entity.pdbx_description
1 polymer ?
#
loop_
_entity_poly.entity_id
_entity_poly.type
_entity_poly.pdbx_seq_one_letter_code
_entity_poly.pdbx_strand_id
1 'polypeptide(L)'
;MKKWLWMGLAAWMTVSAQAQHAGLPIGSTAGVRHAGATSVSGGTLLSDDFNAHGGRLTFSPFGRFALFGDLAVLDPDHGDLGLAVQAGGLLTLPVSENLVDIGLRATWSHAGHDIKGGDVQRNAFALGLVFSREFKWLSPYCYAGGVVEDKDVNTREGKRSKDRTYPSAAGGARLNLTRQLALLGEVAHARDWFASVGLNWTF
;
A
#
# COMPACT_ATOMS: atom_id res chain seq x y z
N MET A 1 -27.80 20.32 -1.55
CA MET A 1 -26.36 20.11 -1.82
C MET A 1 -26.19 18.83 -2.61
N LYS A 2 -25.57 18.89 -3.78
CA LYS A 2 -25.65 17.83 -4.78
C LYS A 2 -24.69 16.68 -4.44
N LYS A 3 -25.15 15.42 -4.56
CA LYS A 3 -24.41 14.18 -4.20
C LYS A 3 -23.00 14.10 -4.81
N TRP A 4 -22.79 14.73 -5.96
CA TRP A 4 -21.47 14.82 -6.61
C TRP A 4 -20.46 15.71 -5.88
N LEU A 5 -20.90 16.64 -5.04
CA LEU A 5 -20.02 17.45 -4.21
C LEU A 5 -19.48 16.64 -3.01
N TRP A 6 -20.28 15.70 -2.50
CA TRP A 6 -19.84 14.71 -1.52
C TRP A 6 -18.99 13.59 -2.16
N MET A 7 -19.28 13.17 -3.39
CA MET A 7 -18.39 12.27 -4.13
C MET A 7 -17.08 12.97 -4.53
N GLY A 8 -17.12 14.27 -4.81
CA GLY A 8 -15.94 15.09 -5.08
C GLY A 8 -15.13 15.36 -3.82
N LEU A 9 -15.77 15.67 -2.69
CA LEU A 9 -15.10 15.76 -1.40
C LEU A 9 -14.59 14.40 -0.92
N ALA A 10 -15.33 13.31 -1.15
CA ALA A 10 -14.83 11.96 -0.88
C ALA A 10 -13.63 11.66 -1.79
N ALA A 11 -13.73 11.89 -3.11
CA ALA A 11 -12.62 11.72 -4.03
C ALA A 11 -11.40 12.62 -3.72
N TRP A 12 -11.59 13.78 -3.08
CA TRP A 12 -10.52 14.67 -2.59
C TRP A 12 -10.02 14.32 -1.17
N MET A 13 -10.84 13.70 -0.32
CA MET A 13 -10.49 13.27 1.04
C MET A 13 -10.15 11.77 1.13
N THR A 14 -10.15 11.05 0.01
CA THR A 14 -9.87 9.61 -0.02
C THR A 14 -8.83 9.28 -1.07
N VAL A 15 -7.57 9.59 -0.78
CA VAL A 15 -6.46 9.31 -1.70
C VAL A 15 -5.28 8.61 -0.96
N SER A 16 -5.34 7.29 -0.76
CA SER A 16 -4.43 6.48 0.08
C SER A 16 -3.16 6.33 -0.65
N ALA A 17 -2.10 6.90 -0.11
CA ALA A 17 -0.80 6.51 -0.56
C ALA A 17 -0.56 5.06 -0.21
N GLN A 18 -0.95 4.20 -1.14
CA GLN A 18 -0.61 2.80 -1.19
C GLN A 18 0.66 2.58 -2.01
N ALA A 19 1.32 3.66 -2.43
CA ALA A 19 2.68 3.61 -2.93
C ALA A 19 3.62 3.67 -1.73
N GLN A 20 3.76 2.55 -1.04
CA GLN A 20 4.85 2.41 -0.09
C GLN A 20 6.11 2.20 -0.92
N HIS A 21 7.06 3.11 -0.80
CA HIS A 21 8.45 2.88 -1.21
C HIS A 21 9.06 1.59 -0.62
N ALA A 22 8.39 0.97 0.37
CA ALA A 22 8.76 -0.28 1.02
C ALA A 22 7.92 -1.51 0.61
N GLY A 23 6.99 -1.41 -0.36
CA GLY A 23 6.21 -2.56 -0.86
C GLY A 23 5.31 -3.28 0.17
N LEU A 24 5.00 -2.60 1.27
CA LEU A 24 4.20 -3.12 2.39
C LEU A 24 2.69 -3.23 2.01
N PRO A 25 1.83 -3.78 2.88
CA PRO A 25 0.40 -3.74 2.66
C PRO A 25 -0.16 -2.33 2.83
N ILE A 26 -1.29 -2.05 2.18
CA ILE A 26 -2.29 -1.18 2.80
C ILE A 26 -3.61 -1.92 2.58
N GLY A 27 -4.17 -2.44 3.67
CA GLY A 27 -5.58 -2.80 3.77
C GLY A 27 -6.05 -4.04 3.01
N SER A 28 -5.19 -5.03 2.77
CA SER A 28 -5.64 -6.33 2.24
C SER A 28 -5.51 -7.42 3.31
N THR A 29 -6.65 -7.94 3.76
CA THR A 29 -6.70 -9.24 4.43
C THR A 29 -6.28 -10.34 3.47
N ALA A 30 -5.70 -11.40 4.00
CA ALA A 30 -5.41 -12.65 3.30
C ALA A 30 -6.66 -13.52 3.09
N GLY A 31 -7.84 -13.05 3.48
CA GLY A 31 -9.11 -13.77 3.30
C GLY A 31 -9.43 -14.03 1.82
N VAL A 32 -10.10 -15.17 1.57
CA VAL A 32 -10.60 -15.54 0.24
C VAL A 32 -11.69 -14.55 -0.17
N ARG A 33 -11.56 -14.00 -1.38
CA ARG A 33 -12.51 -13.05 -1.97
C ARG A 33 -13.47 -13.77 -2.91
N HIS A 34 -14.57 -13.11 -3.26
CA HIS A 34 -15.39 -13.57 -4.38
C HIS A 34 -14.62 -13.38 -5.69
N ALA A 35 -14.71 -14.35 -6.60
CA ALA A 35 -14.17 -14.20 -7.95
C ALA A 35 -14.87 -13.02 -8.65
N GLY A 36 -14.08 -12.19 -9.33
CA GLY A 36 -14.55 -10.94 -9.95
C GLY A 36 -14.63 -9.74 -8.99
N ALA A 37 -14.39 -9.94 -7.68
CA ALA A 37 -14.48 -8.84 -6.72
C ALA A 37 -13.47 -7.73 -7.07
N THR A 38 -13.98 -6.50 -7.09
CA THR A 38 -13.17 -5.30 -7.33
C THR A 38 -13.30 -4.38 -6.14
N SER A 39 -12.22 -3.73 -5.75
CA SER A 39 -12.26 -2.69 -4.72
C SER A 39 -11.32 -1.55 -5.05
N VAL A 40 -11.71 -0.35 -4.63
CA VAL A 40 -10.87 0.85 -4.72
C VAL A 40 -10.59 1.34 -3.31
N SER A 41 -9.40 1.88 -3.06
CA SER A 41 -9.08 2.51 -1.77
C SER A 41 -8.31 3.82 -1.90
N GLY A 42 -8.58 4.67 -0.91
CA GLY A 42 -8.15 6.05 -0.67
C GLY A 42 -7.67 6.26 0.79
N GLY A 43 -7.09 7.39 1.24
CA GLY A 43 -6.27 7.52 2.47
C GLY A 43 -5.09 8.50 2.49
N THR A 44 -4.02 8.26 3.24
CA THR A 44 -2.75 9.02 3.32
C THR A 44 -1.71 8.18 4.07
N LEU A 45 -0.43 8.36 3.75
CA LEU A 45 0.70 7.81 4.50
C LEU A 45 1.54 8.96 5.05
N LEU A 46 1.87 8.83 6.34
CA LEU A 46 2.73 9.75 7.08
C LEU A 46 4.04 9.04 7.41
N SER A 47 5.16 9.71 7.18
CA SER A 47 6.50 9.25 7.52
C SER A 47 7.36 10.42 7.99
N ASP A 48 8.55 10.09 8.49
CA ASP A 48 9.54 11.08 8.95
C ASP A 48 10.20 11.83 7.78
N ASP A 49 10.30 11.23 6.59
CA ASP A 49 11.04 11.79 5.45
C ASP A 49 10.13 12.32 4.32
N PHE A 50 8.89 11.84 4.25
CA PHE A 50 7.92 12.21 3.22
C PHE A 50 6.51 11.80 3.63
N ASN A 51 5.53 12.56 3.15
CA ASN A 51 4.14 12.14 3.12
C ASN A 51 3.78 11.62 1.74
N ALA A 52 2.70 10.86 1.66
CA ALA A 52 2.19 10.44 0.38
C ALA A 52 0.66 10.40 0.39
N HIS A 53 0.08 10.64 -0.78
CA HIS A 53 -1.36 10.52 -1.04
C HIS A 53 -1.59 9.81 -2.38
N GLY A 54 -2.40 8.75 -2.44
CA GLY A 54 -2.60 7.97 -3.67
C GLY A 54 -3.90 7.17 -3.82
N GLY A 55 -3.89 6.05 -4.49
CA GLY A 55 -5.04 5.16 -4.54
C GLY A 55 -4.62 3.76 -4.89
N ARG A 56 -5.48 2.80 -4.60
CA ARG A 56 -5.32 1.41 -5.06
C ARG A 56 -6.57 0.95 -5.76
N LEU A 57 -6.37 0.26 -6.87
CA LEU A 57 -7.36 -0.63 -7.46
C LEU A 57 -6.93 -2.07 -7.16
N THR A 58 -7.88 -2.89 -6.69
CA THR A 58 -7.67 -4.32 -6.46
C THR A 58 -8.72 -5.10 -7.22
N PHE A 59 -8.29 -6.17 -7.90
CA PHE A 59 -9.15 -7.09 -8.64
C PHE A 59 -8.83 -8.53 -8.27
N SER A 60 -9.84 -9.33 -7.97
CA SER A 60 -9.68 -10.76 -7.68
C SER A 60 -10.17 -11.60 -8.86
N PRO A 61 -9.28 -12.06 -9.77
CA PRO A 61 -9.71 -12.88 -10.90
C PRO A 61 -10.32 -14.21 -10.46
N PHE A 62 -9.81 -14.77 -9.36
CA PHE A 62 -10.35 -15.97 -8.71
C PHE A 62 -10.13 -15.85 -7.20
N GLY A 63 -10.99 -16.47 -6.39
CA GLY A 63 -11.15 -16.07 -4.99
C GLY A 63 -9.90 -16.13 -4.10
N ARG A 64 -8.88 -16.90 -4.47
CA ARG A 64 -7.62 -17.00 -3.73
C ARG A 64 -6.53 -16.05 -4.20
N PHE A 65 -6.75 -15.31 -5.29
CA PHE A 65 -5.76 -14.42 -5.85
C PHE A 65 -6.34 -13.04 -6.07
N ALA A 66 -5.58 -12.03 -5.68
CA ALA A 66 -5.89 -10.63 -5.93
C ALA A 66 -4.69 -9.96 -6.57
N LEU A 67 -4.93 -9.19 -7.62
CA LEU A 67 -4.00 -8.25 -8.21
C LEU A 67 -4.30 -6.86 -7.71
N PHE A 68 -3.28 -6.04 -7.55
CA PHE A 68 -3.45 -4.64 -7.21
C PHE A 68 -2.49 -3.73 -7.97
N GLY A 69 -2.92 -2.48 -8.15
CA GLY A 69 -2.13 -1.40 -8.72
C GLY A 69 -2.41 -0.08 -8.01
N ASP A 70 -1.35 0.67 -7.75
CA ASP A 70 -1.34 1.88 -6.95
C ASP A 70 -0.70 3.04 -7.70
N LEU A 71 -1.21 4.24 -7.43
CA LEU A 71 -0.63 5.49 -7.88
C LEU A 71 -0.67 6.47 -6.70
N ALA A 72 0.42 7.19 -6.43
CA ALA A 72 0.46 8.21 -5.41
C ALA A 72 1.32 9.41 -5.82
N VAL A 73 0.99 10.54 -5.22
CA VAL A 73 1.83 11.74 -5.15
C VAL A 73 2.66 11.63 -3.86
N LEU A 74 3.95 11.92 -3.98
CA LEU A 74 4.88 12.01 -2.87
C LEU A 74 5.11 13.47 -2.52
N ASP A 75 5.08 13.76 -1.23
CA ASP A 75 5.38 15.08 -0.67
C ASP A 75 6.60 14.94 0.25
N PRO A 76 7.82 15.01 -0.31
CA PRO A 76 9.04 14.86 0.48
C PRO A 76 9.31 16.13 1.30
N ASP A 77 9.90 15.97 2.49
CA ASP A 77 10.32 17.10 3.33
C ASP A 77 11.34 18.01 2.62
N HIS A 78 12.08 17.44 1.67
CA HIS A 78 13.05 18.12 0.84
C HIS A 78 12.88 17.73 -0.62
N GLY A 79 12.47 18.68 -1.45
CA GLY A 79 12.33 18.50 -2.88
C GLY A 79 11.00 19.04 -3.39
N ASP A 80 10.72 18.73 -4.64
CA ASP A 80 9.41 18.96 -5.25
C ASP A 80 8.56 17.69 -5.14
N LEU A 81 7.25 17.84 -5.40
CA LEU A 81 6.32 16.72 -5.40
C LEU A 81 6.78 15.62 -6.38
N GLY A 82 6.74 14.38 -5.90
CA GLY A 82 7.07 13.20 -6.68
C GLY A 82 5.85 12.38 -7.07
N LEU A 83 6.12 11.32 -7.84
CA LEU A 83 5.14 10.30 -8.15
C LEU A 83 5.65 8.93 -7.74
N ALA A 84 4.72 8.07 -7.35
CA ALA A 84 4.99 6.71 -6.99
C ALA A 84 3.93 5.79 -7.58
N VAL A 85 4.37 4.66 -8.11
CA VAL A 85 3.54 3.60 -8.66
C VAL A 85 3.93 2.27 -8.02
N GLN A 86 2.94 1.43 -7.82
CA GLN A 86 3.16 0.11 -7.24
C GLN A 86 2.19 -0.89 -7.87
N ALA A 87 2.62 -2.13 -8.02
CA ALA A 87 1.78 -3.21 -8.51
C ALA A 87 2.18 -4.52 -7.84
N GLY A 88 1.24 -5.44 -7.71
CA GLY A 88 1.54 -6.72 -7.10
C GLY A 88 0.36 -7.67 -7.03
N GLY A 89 0.59 -8.74 -6.27
CA GLY A 89 -0.41 -9.78 -6.08
C GLY A 89 -0.38 -10.35 -4.66
N LEU A 90 -1.54 -10.86 -4.25
CA LEU A 90 -1.75 -11.59 -3.00
C LEU A 90 -2.39 -12.94 -3.32
N LEU A 91 -1.73 -14.03 -2.94
CA LEU A 91 -2.22 -15.39 -3.06
C LEU A 91 -2.56 -15.96 -1.68
N THR A 92 -3.85 -16.13 -1.39
CA THR A 92 -4.35 -16.81 -0.19
C THR A 92 -4.04 -18.30 -0.25
N LEU A 93 -3.26 -18.77 0.71
CA LEU A 93 -2.82 -20.16 0.80
C LEU A 93 -4.00 -21.08 1.19
N PRO A 94 -4.06 -22.30 0.63
CA PRO A 94 -5.08 -23.29 0.96
C PRO A 94 -4.77 -24.01 2.26
N VAL A 95 -4.75 -23.27 3.36
CA VAL A 95 -4.57 -23.85 4.69
C VAL A 95 -5.94 -24.09 5.29
N SER A 96 -6.44 -25.32 5.17
CA SER A 96 -7.71 -25.73 5.77
C SER A 96 -7.59 -25.70 7.29
N GLU A 97 -8.61 -25.15 7.96
CA GLU A 97 -8.82 -25.19 9.43
C GLU A 97 -8.06 -24.17 10.32
N ASN A 98 -7.38 -23.17 9.75
CA ASN A 98 -6.68 -22.19 10.59
C ASN A 98 -7.59 -21.10 11.20
N LEU A 99 -7.23 -20.67 12.40
CA LEU A 99 -7.79 -19.48 13.07
C LEU A 99 -7.44 -18.17 12.33
N VAL A 100 -6.53 -18.21 11.37
CA VAL A 100 -5.96 -17.06 10.67
C VAL A 100 -5.78 -17.43 9.19
N ASP A 101 -6.19 -16.54 8.30
CA ASP A 101 -5.93 -16.61 6.87
C ASP A 101 -4.48 -16.21 6.60
N ILE A 102 -3.81 -16.97 5.72
CA ILE A 102 -2.41 -16.73 5.36
C ILE A 102 -2.33 -16.51 3.86
N GLY A 103 -1.60 -15.47 3.43
CA GLY A 103 -1.38 -15.17 2.03
C GLY A 103 0.08 -14.85 1.72
N LEU A 104 0.54 -15.27 0.55
CA LEU A 104 1.82 -14.86 -0.01
C LEU A 104 1.62 -13.58 -0.82
N ARG A 105 2.42 -12.54 -0.54
CA ARG A 105 2.35 -11.25 -1.24
C ARG A 105 3.67 -10.92 -1.89
N ALA A 106 3.60 -10.53 -3.16
CA ALA A 106 4.71 -9.95 -3.90
C ALA A 106 4.31 -8.57 -4.44
N THR A 107 5.22 -7.63 -4.33
CA THR A 107 4.99 -6.23 -4.70
C THR A 107 6.22 -5.70 -5.43
N TRP A 108 6.00 -5.01 -6.55
CA TRP A 108 6.99 -4.15 -7.18
C TRP A 108 6.55 -2.70 -7.07
N SER A 109 7.49 -1.80 -6.84
CA SER A 109 7.24 -0.36 -6.74
C SER A 109 8.33 0.44 -7.42
N HIS A 110 7.93 1.57 -7.98
CA HIS A 110 8.82 2.59 -8.52
C HIS A 110 8.34 3.96 -8.07
N ALA A 111 9.28 4.82 -7.74
CA ALA A 111 8.95 6.15 -7.29
C ALA A 111 10.10 7.12 -7.46
N GLY A 112 9.77 8.38 -7.73
CA GLY A 112 10.77 9.42 -7.88
C GLY A 112 10.25 10.82 -7.57
N HIS A 113 11.17 11.69 -7.20
CA HIS A 113 10.93 13.10 -6.95
C HIS A 113 12.18 13.92 -7.28
N ASP A 114 11.97 15.19 -7.59
CA ASP A 114 13.06 16.11 -7.87
C ASP A 114 13.59 16.70 -6.55
N ILE A 115 14.90 16.91 -6.48
CA ILE A 115 15.59 17.60 -5.40
C ILE A 115 16.37 18.79 -5.96
N LYS A 116 16.77 19.74 -5.13
CA LYS A 116 17.59 20.87 -5.59
C LYS A 116 18.88 20.36 -6.24
N GLY A 117 18.99 20.51 -7.56
CA GLY A 117 20.17 20.12 -8.33
C GLY A 117 20.23 18.65 -8.73
N GLY A 118 19.10 17.92 -8.71
CA GLY A 118 19.07 16.51 -9.05
C GLY A 118 17.69 15.86 -8.98
N ASP A 119 17.67 14.53 -9.14
CA ASP A 119 16.50 13.69 -8.96
C ASP A 119 16.83 12.47 -8.09
N VAL A 120 15.81 11.99 -7.38
CA VAL A 120 15.87 10.76 -6.59
C VAL A 120 14.91 9.77 -7.20
N GLN A 121 15.41 8.58 -7.52
CA GLN A 121 14.60 7.45 -7.99
C GLN A 121 14.79 6.26 -7.06
N ARG A 122 13.71 5.52 -6.85
CA ARG A 122 13.69 4.32 -6.03
C ARG A 122 12.89 3.24 -6.71
N ASN A 123 13.47 2.06 -6.81
CA ASN A 123 12.79 0.84 -7.20
C ASN A 123 12.84 -0.11 -6.02
N ALA A 124 11.72 -0.77 -5.70
CA ALA A 124 11.73 -1.77 -4.66
C ALA A 124 10.87 -2.96 -5.02
N PHE A 125 11.34 -4.14 -4.62
CA PHE A 125 10.61 -5.40 -4.68
C PHE A 125 10.45 -5.95 -3.26
N ALA A 126 9.22 -6.25 -2.89
CA ALA A 126 8.89 -6.84 -1.59
C ALA A 126 8.25 -8.21 -1.75
N LEU A 127 8.63 -9.14 -0.88
CA LEU A 127 8.04 -10.47 -0.79
C LEU A 127 7.82 -10.83 0.67
N GLY A 128 6.61 -11.30 1.01
CA GLY A 128 6.33 -11.70 2.38
C GLY A 128 4.98 -12.38 2.56
N LEU A 129 4.67 -12.66 3.81
CA LEU A 129 3.44 -13.30 4.24
C LEU A 129 2.51 -12.26 4.87
N VAL A 130 1.23 -12.37 4.55
CA VAL A 130 0.14 -11.65 5.18
C VAL A 130 -0.64 -12.63 6.04
N PHE A 131 -0.91 -12.25 7.27
CA PHE A 131 -1.74 -12.99 8.21
C PHE A 131 -2.94 -12.11 8.54
N SER A 132 -4.15 -12.67 8.52
CA SER A 132 -5.33 -11.88 8.89
C SER A 132 -6.44 -12.75 9.45
N ARG A 133 -7.38 -12.13 10.14
CA ARG A 133 -8.63 -12.79 10.51
C ARG A 133 -9.79 -11.86 10.24
N GLU A 134 -10.80 -12.34 9.53
CA GLU A 134 -11.98 -11.54 9.24
C GLU A 134 -13.06 -11.74 10.30
N PHE A 135 -13.47 -10.65 10.96
CA PHE A 135 -14.68 -10.59 11.77
C PHE A 135 -15.69 -9.66 11.12
N LYS A 136 -16.93 -9.67 11.61
CA LYS A 136 -18.04 -8.91 11.04
C LYS A 136 -17.75 -7.41 10.91
N TRP A 137 -17.15 -6.81 11.93
CA TRP A 137 -16.92 -5.37 12.02
C TRP A 137 -15.43 -4.99 11.98
N LEU A 138 -14.52 -5.91 12.24
CA LEU A 138 -13.08 -5.67 12.30
C LEU A 138 -12.33 -6.81 11.65
N SER A 139 -11.30 -6.53 10.88
CA SER A 139 -10.38 -7.53 10.36
C SER A 139 -8.95 -7.09 10.62
N PRO A 140 -8.32 -7.53 11.73
CA PRO A 140 -6.90 -7.29 11.94
C PRO A 140 -6.06 -8.07 10.94
N TYR A 141 -4.92 -7.51 10.59
CA TYR A 141 -3.93 -8.17 9.76
C TYR A 141 -2.51 -7.74 10.12
N CYS A 142 -1.55 -8.58 9.78
CA CYS A 142 -0.14 -8.23 9.81
C CYS A 142 0.59 -8.78 8.60
N TYR A 143 1.77 -8.23 8.35
CA TYR A 143 2.67 -8.66 7.29
C TYR A 143 4.07 -8.82 7.86
N ALA A 144 4.79 -9.81 7.35
CA ALA A 144 6.21 -10.00 7.58
C ALA A 144 6.89 -10.46 6.30
N GLY A 145 8.00 -9.83 5.93
CA GLY A 145 8.71 -10.13 4.69
C GLY A 145 10.04 -9.42 4.58
N GLY A 146 10.55 -9.35 3.35
CA GLY A 146 11.78 -8.65 3.01
C GLY A 146 11.58 -7.75 1.79
N VAL A 147 12.37 -6.68 1.75
CA VAL A 147 12.39 -5.71 0.66
C VAL A 147 13.81 -5.65 0.11
N VAL A 148 13.91 -5.67 -1.22
CA VAL A 148 15.11 -5.28 -1.97
C VAL A 148 14.83 -3.93 -2.60
N GLU A 149 15.64 -2.93 -2.27
CA GLU A 149 15.53 -1.56 -2.75
C GLU A 149 16.80 -1.19 -3.54
N ASP A 150 16.61 -0.62 -4.72
CA ASP A 150 17.62 0.09 -5.48
C ASP A 150 17.25 1.58 -5.45
N LYS A 151 18.16 2.39 -4.90
CA LYS A 151 18.01 3.84 -4.80
C LYS A 151 19.08 4.53 -5.63
N ASP A 152 18.64 5.28 -6.62
CA ASP A 152 19.45 6.15 -7.44
C ASP A 152 19.24 7.61 -7.02
N VAL A 153 20.35 8.32 -6.81
CA VAL A 153 20.37 9.77 -6.57
C VAL A 153 21.28 10.39 -7.61
N ASN A 154 20.69 11.09 -8.56
CA ASN A 154 21.42 11.83 -9.58
C ASN A 154 21.52 13.28 -9.15
N THR A 155 22.73 13.79 -9.02
CA THR A 155 22.97 15.21 -8.72
C THR A 155 23.92 15.79 -9.76
N ARG A 156 24.04 17.12 -9.79
CA ARG A 156 25.08 17.81 -10.60
C ARG A 156 26.51 17.34 -10.27
N GLU A 157 26.74 16.82 -9.07
CA GLU A 157 28.04 16.31 -8.61
C GLU A 157 28.29 14.83 -9.00
N GLY A 158 27.29 14.17 -9.59
CA GLY A 158 27.37 12.79 -10.07
C GLY A 158 26.20 11.91 -9.64
N LYS A 159 26.19 10.68 -10.17
CA LYS A 159 25.22 9.64 -9.84
C LYS A 159 25.72 8.80 -8.66
N ARG A 160 24.86 8.59 -7.67
CA ARG A 160 25.10 7.63 -6.58
C ARG A 160 23.95 6.63 -6.58
N SER A 161 24.30 5.35 -6.75
CA SER A 161 23.37 4.23 -6.56
C SER A 161 23.65 3.56 -5.22
N LYS A 162 22.60 3.06 -4.57
CA LYS A 162 22.73 2.25 -3.35
C LYS A 162 21.64 1.19 -3.30
N ASP A 163 22.08 -0.06 -3.39
CA ASP A 163 21.24 -1.22 -3.16
C ASP A 163 21.16 -1.56 -1.67
N ARG A 164 19.99 -2.00 -1.23
CA ARG A 164 19.76 -2.45 0.14
C ARG A 164 18.75 -3.59 0.17
N THR A 165 18.96 -4.49 1.13
CA THR A 165 17.97 -5.50 1.51
C THR A 165 17.69 -5.37 3.00
N TYR A 166 16.42 -5.34 3.38
CA TYR A 166 16.03 -5.19 4.78
C TYR A 166 14.75 -5.98 5.10
N PRO A 167 14.59 -6.44 6.35
CA PRO A 167 13.34 -7.02 6.81
C PRO A 167 12.25 -5.96 6.84
N SER A 168 11.00 -6.39 6.72
CA SER A 168 9.85 -5.50 6.72
C SER A 168 8.66 -6.14 7.41
N ALA A 169 7.93 -5.33 8.16
CA ALA A 169 6.79 -5.73 8.95
C ALA A 169 5.71 -4.65 8.91
N ALA A 170 4.45 -5.06 8.96
CA ALA A 170 3.33 -4.14 9.10
C ALA A 170 2.24 -4.76 9.96
N GLY A 171 1.47 -3.91 10.64
CA GLY A 171 0.32 -4.30 11.43
C GLY A 171 -0.81 -3.30 11.22
N GLY A 172 -2.01 -3.79 10.96
CA GLY A 172 -3.14 -2.93 10.67
C GLY A 172 -4.48 -3.58 10.94
N ALA A 173 -5.53 -2.81 10.70
CA ALA A 173 -6.89 -3.27 10.84
C ALA A 173 -7.80 -2.62 9.79
N ARG A 174 -8.76 -3.43 9.34
CA ARG A 174 -9.89 -2.99 8.52
C ARG A 174 -11.16 -2.95 9.39
N LEU A 175 -11.74 -1.78 9.57
CA LEU A 175 -13.02 -1.59 10.26
C LEU A 175 -14.14 -1.50 9.21
N ASN A 176 -15.00 -2.51 9.14
CA ASN A 176 -16.11 -2.55 8.20
C ASN A 176 -17.24 -1.64 8.71
N LEU A 177 -17.40 -0.47 8.08
CA LEU A 177 -18.46 0.49 8.40
C LEU A 177 -19.79 0.06 7.77
N THR A 178 -19.72 -0.49 6.56
CA THR A 178 -20.85 -1.11 5.86
C THR A 178 -20.39 -2.38 5.14
N ARG A 179 -21.26 -3.00 4.34
CA ARG A 179 -20.87 -4.13 3.47
C ARG A 179 -19.88 -3.71 2.36
N GLN A 180 -19.86 -2.44 1.98
CA GLN A 180 -19.07 -1.92 0.87
C GLN A 180 -17.95 -1.00 1.35
N LEU A 181 -18.15 -0.26 2.43
CA LEU A 181 -17.22 0.75 2.94
C LEU A 181 -16.48 0.23 4.18
N ALA A 182 -15.17 0.41 4.19
CA ALA A 182 -14.33 0.14 5.35
C ALA A 182 -13.31 1.25 5.60
N LEU A 183 -12.96 1.46 6.87
CA LEU A 183 -11.82 2.27 7.30
C LEU A 183 -10.60 1.36 7.48
N LEU A 184 -9.44 1.85 7.08
CA LEU A 184 -8.17 1.17 7.13
C LEU A 184 -7.22 1.98 8.02
N GLY A 185 -6.49 1.30 8.88
CA GLY A 185 -5.38 1.89 9.63
C GLY A 185 -4.22 0.91 9.69
N GLU A 186 -3.00 1.40 9.51
CA GLU A 186 -1.81 0.56 9.50
C GLU A 186 -0.59 1.31 10.04
N VAL A 187 0.28 0.57 10.72
CA VAL A 187 1.65 0.97 11.05
C VAL A 187 2.61 -0.02 10.40
N ALA A 188 3.65 0.51 9.79
CA ALA A 188 4.59 -0.23 8.97
C ALA A 188 6.02 0.13 9.35
N HIS A 189 6.91 -0.85 9.32
CA HIS A 189 8.34 -0.69 9.50
C HIS A 189 9.08 -1.50 8.44
N ALA A 190 9.99 -0.86 7.73
CA ALA A 190 10.90 -1.55 6.82
C ALA A 190 12.30 -0.98 6.95
N ARG A 191 12.40 0.32 6.73
CA ARG A 191 13.58 1.12 7.04
C ARG A 191 13.24 2.16 8.09
N ASP A 192 12.19 2.92 7.81
CA ASP A 192 11.64 3.94 8.70
C ASP A 192 10.25 3.51 9.18
N TRP A 193 9.66 4.29 10.08
CA TRP A 193 8.30 4.07 10.53
C TRP A 193 7.31 4.81 9.63
N PHE A 194 6.19 4.15 9.38
CA PHE A 194 5.11 4.67 8.57
C PHE A 194 3.79 4.46 9.30
N ALA A 195 2.93 5.46 9.26
CA ALA A 195 1.54 5.35 9.68
C ALA A 195 0.64 5.68 8.50
N SER A 196 -0.42 4.92 8.30
CA SER A 196 -1.40 5.20 7.26
C SER A 196 -2.83 5.04 7.74
N VAL A 197 -3.70 5.83 7.13
CA VAL A 197 -5.15 5.76 7.32
C VAL A 197 -5.82 5.84 5.96
N GLY A 198 -6.93 5.15 5.78
CA GLY A 198 -7.63 5.15 4.50
C GLY A 198 -9.04 4.60 4.52
N LEU A 199 -9.73 4.73 3.39
CA LEU A 199 -11.04 4.17 3.13
C LEU A 199 -10.96 3.17 1.97
N ASN A 200 -11.75 2.11 2.05
CA ASN A 200 -11.89 1.11 1.00
C ASN A 200 -13.36 0.95 0.61
N TRP A 201 -13.61 0.90 -0.68
CA TRP A 201 -14.91 0.64 -1.28
C TRP A 201 -14.86 -0.65 -2.11
N THR A 202 -15.68 -1.63 -1.77
CA THR A 202 -15.85 -2.89 -2.53
C THR A 202 -17.13 -2.84 -3.37
N PHE A 203 -17.03 -3.27 -4.62
CA PHE A 203 -18.14 -3.36 -5.57
C PHE A 203 -18.80 -4.74 -5.53
#